data_AF-A0A9D5GWU4-F1
#
_entry.id   AF-A0A9D5GWU4-F1
#
_cell.length_a   1.000
_cell.length_b   1.000
_cell.length_c   1.000
_cell.angle_alpha   90.00
_cell.angle_beta   90.00
_cell.angle_gamma   90.00
#
_symmetry.space_group_name_H-M   'P 1'
#
loop_
_entity.id
_entity.type
_entity.pdbx_description
1 polymer ?
#
loop_
_entity_poly.entity_id
_entity_poly.type
_entity_poly.pdbx_seq_one_letter_code
_entity_poly.pdbx_strand_id
1 'polypeptide(L)'
;MGNFILSGILDKKKIVIVAWKTCCKYLKEGGLGLKSLKTFNGASNLHLCWKLFQDNNIWSSLFASMVRRNNRVIKHSIKSSLWSSIKDNFGIVKDNTHWLIGTGKLTNFWLDSWLDEPLTLKFKIPEILHNTLTAKVQKTSF
;
A
#
# COMPACT_ATOMS: atom_id res chain seq x y z
N MET A 1 -38.18 -2.79 12.80
CA MET A 1 -37.05 -3.70 12.48
C MET A 1 -37.43 -4.46 11.22
N GLY A 2 -36.88 -4.11 10.07
CA GLY A 2 -37.30 -4.65 8.77
C GLY A 2 -36.59 -5.95 8.43
N ASN A 3 -37.36 -6.97 8.05
CA ASN A 3 -36.91 -8.34 7.76
C ASN A 3 -35.91 -8.39 6.57
N PHE A 4 -34.61 -8.32 6.86
CA PHE A 4 -33.56 -8.34 5.83
C PHE A 4 -33.35 -9.72 5.19
N ILE A 5 -33.75 -10.80 5.88
CA ILE A 5 -33.50 -12.20 5.43
C ILE A 5 -34.81 -13.01 5.31
N LEU A 6 -35.94 -12.53 5.86
CA LEU A 6 -37.13 -13.34 6.12
C LEU A 6 -38.38 -12.99 5.28
N SER A 7 -38.23 -12.46 4.06
CA SER A 7 -39.39 -12.32 3.14
C SER A 7 -39.71 -13.63 2.38
N GLY A 8 -39.66 -14.77 3.08
CA GLY A 8 -40.06 -16.07 2.55
C GLY A 8 -41.29 -16.57 3.28
N ILE A 9 -42.34 -16.93 2.53
CA ILE A 9 -43.46 -17.74 3.04
C ILE A 9 -42.86 -19.01 3.66
N LEU A 10 -43.28 -19.37 4.88
CA LEU A 10 -42.71 -20.44 5.71
C LEU A 10 -42.56 -21.80 4.98
N ASP A 11 -43.32 -22.03 3.91
CA ASP A 11 -43.35 -23.30 3.16
C ASP A 11 -42.44 -23.37 1.91
N LYS A 12 -41.74 -22.30 1.52
CA LYS A 12 -40.83 -22.35 0.35
C LYS A 12 -39.50 -21.64 0.62
N LYS A 13 -38.41 -22.41 0.71
CA LYS A 13 -37.03 -21.88 0.72
C LYS A 13 -36.73 -21.24 -0.64
N LYS A 14 -36.96 -19.93 -0.75
CA LYS A 14 -36.53 -19.13 -1.91
C LYS A 14 -35.18 -18.49 -1.60
N ILE A 15 -34.19 -18.72 -2.45
CA ILE A 15 -32.89 -18.04 -2.34
C ILE A 15 -33.13 -16.55 -2.61
N VAL A 16 -32.86 -15.70 -1.60
CA VAL A 16 -32.93 -14.25 -1.73
C VAL A 16 -31.52 -13.74 -2.03
N ILE A 17 -31.32 -13.25 -3.25
CA ILE A 17 -30.06 -12.63 -3.66
C ILE A 17 -30.15 -11.15 -3.30
N VAL A 18 -29.35 -10.74 -2.31
CA VAL A 18 -29.21 -9.33 -1.92
C VAL A 18 -27.87 -8.80 -2.43
N ALA A 19 -27.86 -7.57 -2.95
CA ALA A 19 -26.62 -6.94 -3.39
C ALA A 19 -25.63 -6.79 -2.21
N TRP A 20 -24.37 -7.19 -2.41
CA TRP A 20 -23.33 -7.15 -1.37
C TRP A 20 -23.17 -5.77 -0.73
N LYS A 21 -23.29 -4.70 -1.52
CA LYS A 21 -23.26 -3.31 -1.02
C LYS A 21 -24.34 -3.04 0.03
N THR A 22 -25.53 -3.63 -0.11
CA THR A 22 -26.63 -3.49 0.85
C THR A 22 -26.33 -4.28 2.12
N CYS A 23 -25.75 -5.48 1.99
CA CYS A 23 -25.31 -6.26 3.14
C CYS A 23 -24.25 -5.50 3.98
N CYS A 24 -23.40 -4.70 3.33
CA CYS A 24 -22.37 -3.93 4.02
C CYS A 24 -22.85 -2.65 4.72
N LYS A 25 -24.10 -2.21 4.49
CA LYS A 25 -24.65 -1.03 5.19
C LYS A 25 -24.83 -1.32 6.66
N TYR A 26 -24.86 -0.27 7.49
CA TYR A 26 -25.11 -0.41 8.91
C TYR A 26 -26.51 -1.00 9.18
N LEU A 27 -26.67 -1.68 10.33
CA LEU A 27 -27.97 -2.19 10.79
C LEU A 27 -29.04 -1.09 10.84
N LYS A 28 -28.66 0.14 11.22
CA LYS A 28 -29.55 1.32 11.26
C LYS A 28 -30.04 1.75 9.87
N GLU A 29 -29.27 1.49 8.82
CA GLU A 29 -29.61 1.76 7.42
C GLU A 29 -30.28 0.56 6.76
N GLY A 30 -30.65 -0.44 7.56
CA GLY A 30 -31.25 -1.68 7.10
C GLY A 30 -30.29 -2.57 6.33
N GLY A 31 -28.97 -2.56 6.61
CA GLY A 31 -28.02 -3.57 6.11
C GLY A 31 -27.69 -4.64 7.15
N LEU A 32 -26.71 -5.51 6.86
CA LEU A 32 -26.23 -6.56 7.79
C LEU A 32 -25.04 -6.11 8.64
N GLY A 33 -24.51 -4.90 8.42
CA GLY A 33 -23.32 -4.40 9.12
C GLY A 33 -22.02 -5.12 8.74
N LEU A 34 -22.00 -5.84 7.61
CA LEU A 34 -20.80 -6.56 7.17
C LEU A 34 -19.73 -5.59 6.64
N LYS A 35 -18.45 -5.91 6.87
CA LYS A 35 -17.36 -5.12 6.27
C LYS A 35 -17.28 -5.37 4.77
N SER A 36 -17.08 -4.30 4.00
CA SER A 36 -16.86 -4.39 2.56
C SER A 36 -15.54 -5.11 2.27
N LEU A 37 -15.62 -6.27 1.60
CA LEU A 37 -14.46 -7.01 1.12
C LEU A 37 -13.55 -6.15 0.22
N LYS A 38 -14.13 -5.24 -0.56
CA LYS A 38 -13.36 -4.32 -1.40
C LYS A 38 -12.47 -3.41 -0.55
N THR A 39 -13.04 -2.83 0.51
CA THR A 39 -12.30 -1.95 1.43
C THR A 39 -11.25 -2.73 2.22
N PHE A 40 -11.62 -3.92 2.71
CA PHE A 40 -10.70 -4.80 3.42
C PHE A 40 -9.51 -5.22 2.53
N ASN A 41 -9.77 -5.61 1.28
CA ASN A 41 -8.72 -5.97 0.33
C ASN A 41 -7.78 -4.78 0.03
N GLY A 42 -8.34 -3.58 -0.14
CA GLY A 42 -7.54 -2.36 -0.31
C GLY A 42 -6.60 -2.11 0.88
N ALA A 43 -7.12 -2.22 2.11
CA ALA A 43 -6.33 -2.08 3.32
C ALA A 43 -5.25 -3.16 3.44
N SER A 44 -5.58 -4.42 3.12
CA SER A 44 -4.63 -5.53 3.12
C SER A 44 -3.52 -5.34 2.08
N ASN A 45 -3.84 -4.84 0.89
CA ASN A 45 -2.85 -4.53 -0.14
C ASN A 45 -1.92 -3.39 0.28
N LEU A 46 -2.45 -2.36 0.93
CA LEU A 46 -1.65 -1.27 1.49
C LEU A 46 -0.71 -1.78 2.61
N HIS A 47 -1.24 -2.60 3.51
CA HIS A 47 -0.45 -3.20 4.59
C HIS A 47 0.65 -4.13 4.06
N LEU A 48 0.34 -4.93 3.02
CA LEU A 48 1.34 -5.77 2.35
C LEU A 48 2.42 -4.92 1.66
N CYS A 49 2.03 -3.83 1.01
CA CYS A 49 2.96 -2.89 0.42
C CYS A 49 3.89 -2.29 1.48
N TRP A 50 3.35 -1.85 2.61
CA TRP A 50 4.14 -1.36 3.75
C TRP A 50 5.14 -2.42 4.27
N LYS A 51 4.70 -3.67 4.44
CA LYS A 51 5.60 -4.77 4.82
C LYS A 51 6.74 -4.98 3.84
N LEU A 52 6.52 -4.75 2.54
CA LEU A 52 7.60 -4.83 1.55
C LEU A 52 8.71 -3.78 1.78
N PHE A 53 8.37 -2.61 2.33
CA PHE A 53 9.35 -1.58 2.69
C PHE A 53 10.04 -1.85 4.03
N GLN A 54 9.30 -2.38 5.01
CA GLN A 54 9.78 -2.55 6.37
C GLN A 54 10.53 -3.88 6.60
N ASP A 55 10.00 -4.98 6.08
CA ASP A 55 10.48 -6.33 6.40
C ASP A 55 11.70 -6.70 5.56
N ASN A 56 12.69 -7.32 6.21
CA ASN A 56 13.85 -7.92 5.54
C ASN A 56 13.74 -9.45 5.42
N ASN A 57 12.51 -9.94 5.28
CA ASN A 57 12.20 -11.37 5.16
C ASN A 57 12.55 -11.91 3.76
N ILE A 58 12.60 -13.24 3.62
CA ILE A 58 12.93 -13.90 2.34
C ILE A 58 11.95 -13.48 1.23
N TRP A 59 10.65 -13.47 1.52
CA TRP A 59 9.65 -13.10 0.52
C TRP A 59 9.77 -11.63 0.10
N SER A 60 10.06 -10.71 1.04
CA SER A 60 10.16 -9.28 0.74
C SER A 60 11.43 -8.98 -0.04
N SER A 61 12.55 -9.63 0.28
CA SER A 61 13.80 -9.50 -0.47
C SER A 61 13.70 -10.09 -1.89
N LEU A 62 13.09 -11.26 -2.06
CA LEU A 62 12.80 -11.85 -3.37
C LEU A 62 11.85 -10.97 -4.18
N PHE A 63 10.78 -10.48 -3.57
CA PHE A 63 9.82 -9.64 -4.29
C PHE A 63 10.41 -8.27 -4.65
N ALA A 64 11.19 -7.68 -3.75
CA ALA A 64 11.91 -6.44 -4.01
C ALA A 64 12.94 -6.61 -5.14
N SER A 65 13.62 -7.77 -5.26
CA SER A 65 14.56 -8.00 -6.37
C SER A 65 13.86 -8.14 -7.73
N MET A 66 12.61 -8.62 -7.75
CA MET A 66 11.79 -8.68 -8.97
C MET A 66 11.25 -7.33 -9.41
N VAL A 67 10.98 -6.43 -8.45
CA VAL A 67 10.30 -5.16 -8.69
C VAL A 67 11.25 -3.97 -8.72
N ARG A 68 12.44 -4.09 -8.09
CA ARG A 68 13.40 -3.01 -7.90
C ARG A 68 14.74 -3.37 -8.53
N ARG A 69 15.32 -2.45 -9.31
CA ARG A 69 16.68 -2.53 -9.84
C ARG A 69 17.41 -1.24 -9.52
N ASN A 70 18.61 -1.32 -8.95
CA ASN A 70 19.43 -0.15 -8.53
C ASN A 70 18.63 0.87 -7.68
N ASN A 71 17.91 0.39 -6.65
CA ASN A 71 17.04 1.19 -5.78
C ASN A 71 15.87 1.91 -6.49
N ARG A 72 15.55 1.57 -7.74
CA ARG A 72 14.41 2.12 -8.48
C ARG A 72 13.40 1.05 -8.81
N VAL A 73 12.12 1.40 -8.71
CA VAL A 73 11.04 0.54 -9.21
C VAL A 73 11.19 0.40 -10.72
N ILE A 74 11.13 -0.82 -11.19
CA ILE A 74 11.25 -1.16 -12.59
C ILE A 74 10.05 -0.59 -13.36
N LYS A 75 10.33 0.10 -14.48
CA LYS A 75 9.32 0.77 -15.31
C LYS A 75 8.61 -0.16 -16.31
N HIS A 76 9.19 -1.31 -16.64
CA HIS A 76 8.55 -2.26 -17.56
C HIS A 76 7.49 -3.13 -16.84
N SER A 77 6.54 -3.66 -17.61
CA SER A 77 5.45 -4.47 -17.07
C SER A 77 5.98 -5.78 -16.48
N ILE A 78 5.75 -5.99 -15.19
CA ILE A 78 6.01 -7.26 -14.52
C ILE A 78 4.71 -8.06 -14.52
N LYS A 79 4.76 -9.29 -15.05
CA LYS A 79 3.62 -10.24 -15.02
C LYS A 79 3.49 -10.85 -13.62
N SER A 80 2.93 -10.10 -12.68
CA SER A 80 2.65 -10.57 -11.31
C SER A 80 1.32 -10.01 -10.82
N SER A 81 0.42 -10.90 -10.39
CA SER A 81 -0.87 -10.53 -9.81
C SER A 81 -0.68 -9.76 -8.49
N LEU A 82 0.34 -10.14 -7.71
CA LEU A 82 0.69 -9.46 -6.47
C LEU A 82 1.19 -8.05 -6.74
N TRP A 83 2.14 -7.88 -7.67
CA TRP A 83 2.62 -6.55 -8.04
C TRP A 83 1.52 -5.68 -8.61
N SER A 84 0.69 -6.22 -9.50
CA SER A 84 -0.44 -5.47 -10.06
C SER A 84 -1.43 -4.99 -8.99
N SER A 85 -1.55 -5.71 -7.87
CA SER A 85 -2.46 -5.35 -6.77
C SER A 85 -1.88 -4.29 -5.83
N ILE A 86 -0.55 -4.19 -5.71
CA ILE A 86 0.12 -3.28 -4.77
C ILE A 86 0.87 -2.12 -5.43
N LYS A 87 1.13 -2.16 -6.74
CA LYS A 87 1.91 -1.14 -7.46
C LYS A 87 1.38 0.29 -7.23
N ASP A 88 0.06 0.44 -7.20
CA ASP A 88 -0.60 1.74 -7.06
C ASP A 88 -0.51 2.24 -5.60
N ASN A 89 -0.40 1.31 -4.64
CA ASN A 89 -0.18 1.62 -3.23
C ASN A 89 1.28 2.00 -2.95
N PHE A 90 2.23 1.69 -3.84
CA PHE A 90 3.65 1.96 -3.61
C PHE A 90 3.93 3.47 -3.47
N GLY A 91 3.29 4.28 -4.32
CA GLY A 91 3.35 5.75 -4.21
C GLY A 91 2.71 6.23 -2.91
N ILE A 92 1.51 5.74 -2.60
CA ILE A 92 0.79 6.09 -1.36
C ILE A 92 1.64 5.81 -0.13
N VAL A 93 2.25 4.62 -0.04
CA VAL A 93 3.11 4.29 1.09
C VAL A 93 4.33 5.22 1.13
N LYS A 94 4.99 5.43 -0.01
CA LYS A 94 6.18 6.30 -0.08
C LYS A 94 5.87 7.74 0.35
N ASP A 95 4.72 8.27 -0.04
CA ASP A 95 4.33 9.66 0.24
C ASP A 95 3.83 9.87 1.67
N ASN A 96 3.37 8.80 2.33
CA ASN A 96 2.83 8.83 3.70
C ASN A 96 3.79 8.22 4.74
N THR A 97 5.04 7.96 4.38
CA THR A 97 6.03 7.38 5.31
C THR A 97 7.36 8.11 5.23
N HIS A 98 8.08 8.12 6.35
CA HIS A 98 9.39 8.74 6.47
C HIS A 98 10.43 7.72 6.90
N TRP A 99 11.66 7.89 6.43
CA TRP A 99 12.77 7.02 6.79
C TRP A 99 13.32 7.40 8.15
N LEU A 100 13.25 6.46 9.11
CA LEU A 100 13.93 6.60 10.38
C LEU A 100 15.42 6.24 10.23
N ILE A 101 16.29 7.22 10.46
CA ILE A 101 17.74 7.05 10.22
C ILE A 101 18.37 6.23 11.34
N GLY A 102 18.71 4.98 11.00
CA GLY A 102 19.61 4.14 11.78
C GLY A 102 21.07 4.40 11.41
N THR A 103 21.69 3.45 10.72
CA THR A 103 23.09 3.56 10.21
C THR A 103 23.22 4.41 8.95
N GLY A 104 22.11 4.70 8.26
CA GLY A 104 22.06 5.54 7.06
C GLY A 104 22.64 4.90 5.78
N LYS A 105 23.23 3.69 5.86
CA LYS A 105 23.79 2.95 4.70
C LYS A 105 22.78 2.69 3.59
N LEU A 106 21.50 2.55 3.92
CA LEU A 106 20.42 2.24 2.96
C LEU A 106 19.67 3.48 2.46
N THR A 107 19.81 4.62 3.13
CA THR A 107 19.04 5.84 2.87
C THR A 107 19.82 6.80 1.97
N ASN A 108 19.22 7.19 0.85
CA ASN A 108 19.75 8.24 -0.03
C ASN A 108 19.49 9.61 0.60
N PHE A 109 20.52 10.44 0.68
CA PHE A 109 20.45 11.75 1.31
C PHE A 109 19.49 12.72 0.59
N TRP A 110 19.38 12.60 -0.73
CA TRP A 110 18.69 13.56 -1.59
C TRP A 110 17.26 13.14 -1.94
N LEU A 111 17.07 11.84 -2.26
CA LEU A 111 15.85 11.32 -2.87
C LEU A 111 14.86 10.70 -1.88
N ASP A 112 15.33 10.32 -0.69
CA ASP A 112 14.48 9.71 0.33
C ASP A 112 13.96 10.75 1.32
N SER A 113 12.71 10.60 1.75
CA SER A 113 12.06 11.45 2.76
C SER A 113 12.49 11.04 4.17
N TRP A 114 13.71 11.40 4.58
CA TRP A 114 14.19 11.16 5.95
C TRP A 114 14.01 12.37 6.89
N LEU A 115 13.74 13.55 6.31
CA LEU A 115 13.11 14.69 6.97
C LEU A 115 11.59 14.62 6.66
N ASP A 116 10.98 15.73 6.25
CA ASP A 116 9.57 15.78 5.84
C ASP A 116 9.38 15.55 4.33
N GLU A 117 10.30 16.04 3.51
CA GLU A 117 10.27 15.87 2.05
C GLU A 117 11.69 15.58 1.52
N PRO A 118 11.82 14.95 0.34
CA PRO A 118 13.11 14.79 -0.32
C PRO A 118 13.77 16.16 -0.57
N LEU A 119 15.07 16.26 -0.30
CA LEU A 119 15.81 17.50 -0.52
C LEU A 119 15.80 17.94 -1.98
N THR A 120 15.67 17.00 -2.92
CA THR A 120 15.49 17.34 -4.33
C THR A 120 14.23 18.17 -4.59
N LEU A 121 13.13 17.89 -3.88
CA LEU A 121 11.91 18.69 -3.97
C LEU A 121 12.10 20.05 -3.29
N LYS A 122 12.66 20.05 -2.07
CA LYS A 122 12.90 21.27 -1.29
C LYS A 122 13.77 22.29 -2.04
N PHE A 123 14.83 21.82 -2.70
CA PHE A 123 15.74 22.67 -3.48
C PHE A 123 15.39 22.76 -4.96
N LYS A 124 14.25 22.19 -5.39
CA LYS A 124 13.79 22.18 -6.79
C LYS A 124 14.86 21.71 -7.78
N ILE A 125 15.57 20.64 -7.42
CA ILE A 125 16.64 20.08 -8.25
C ILE A 125 16.03 19.35 -9.47
N PRO A 126 16.44 19.67 -10.71
CA PRO A 126 15.93 19.01 -11.91
C PRO A 126 16.10 17.49 -11.88
N GLU A 127 15.09 16.75 -12.35
CA GLU A 127 15.10 15.27 -12.39
C GLU A 127 16.29 14.69 -13.16
N ILE A 128 16.80 15.42 -14.15
CA ILE A 128 17.98 15.04 -14.95
C ILE A 128 19.20 14.81 -14.06
N LEU A 129 19.33 15.57 -12.96
CA LEU A 129 20.45 15.47 -12.03
C LEU A 129 20.22 14.40 -10.95
N HIS A 130 19.02 13.83 -10.81
CA HIS A 130 18.75 12.85 -9.74
C HIS A 130 19.60 11.58 -9.87
N ASN A 131 20.10 11.28 -11.07
CA ASN A 131 21.01 10.16 -11.31
C ASN A 131 22.41 10.37 -10.72
N THR A 132 22.85 11.62 -10.54
CA THR A 132 24.19 11.95 -10.02
C THR A 132 24.20 12.07 -8.50
N LEU A 133 23.03 12.14 -7.86
CA LEU A 133 22.86 12.32 -6.42
C LEU A 133 22.92 10.99 -5.66
N THR A 134 24.15 10.51 -5.40
CA THR A 134 24.39 9.20 -4.78
C THR A 134 24.74 9.24 -3.29
N ALA A 135 24.82 10.44 -2.69
CA ALA A 135 25.19 10.61 -1.29
C ALA A 135 24.26 9.83 -0.33
N LYS A 136 24.85 9.30 0.74
CA LYS A 136 24.16 8.53 1.79
C LYS A 136 24.05 9.38 3.05
N VAL A 137 22.97 9.17 3.80
CA VAL A 137 22.86 9.76 5.14
C VAL A 137 23.83 9.01 6.06
N GLN A 138 24.55 9.71 6.92
CA GLN A 138 25.35 9.09 7.99
C GLN A 138 24.92 9.70 9.32
N LYS A 139 24.61 8.85 10.30
CA LYS A 139 24.36 9.30 11.67
C LYS A 139 25.71 9.65 12.31
N THR A 140 25.94 10.92 12.60
CA THR A 140 27.06 11.36 13.43
C THR A 140 26.65 11.19 14.89
N SER A 141 27.34 10.29 15.60
CA SER A 141 27.26 10.20 17.05
C SER A 141 27.86 11.47 17.64
N PHE A 142 27.08 12.27 18.36
CA PHE A 142 27.59 13.25 19.32
C PHE A 142 27.62 12.58 20.69
#